data_AF-A0A1F3NHE8-F1
#
_entry.id   AF-A0A1F3NHE8-F1
#
_cell.length_a   1.000
_cell.length_b   1.000
_cell.length_c   1.000
_cell.angle_alpha   90.00
_cell.angle_beta   90.00
_cell.angle_gamma   90.00
#
_symmetry.space_group_name_H-M   'P 1'
#
loop_
_entity.id
_entity.type
_entity.pdbx_description
1 polymer ?
#
loop_
_entity_poly.entity_id
_entity_poly.type
_entity_poly.pdbx_seq_one_letter_code
_entity_poly.pdbx_strand_id
1 'polypeptide(L)'
;MINNSSLQKWDRLKQKQLDTQFVNSLIQGMNCSQFEAKAILNAVYETYQPFFDNSGAMKPGQILFEVVSIENGAQKKLSDCKMVSVVLTLDAGEEDLQVKEHQGVQGLRRHRLQRIVNEAFQQGGLLTVEDIANRLLNCGERTVCRDIKAFKDQDIVLPLRSVIRDMGKSVTHRSKIVKEWLSGKEYTEIARAIS
;
A
#
# COMPACT_ATOMS: atom_id res chain seq x y z
N MET A 1 35.78 -12.86 -0.09
CA MET A 1 35.58 -11.56 0.58
C MET A 1 34.25 -10.99 0.17
N ILE A 2 33.30 -10.84 1.08
CA ILE A 2 32.05 -10.12 0.81
C ILE A 2 32.41 -8.63 0.84
N ASN A 3 32.56 -8.04 -0.35
CA ASN A 3 32.92 -6.64 -0.49
C ASN A 3 31.83 -5.79 0.17
N ASN A 4 32.19 -4.97 1.17
CA ASN A 4 31.26 -4.17 1.96
C ASN A 4 30.69 -3.04 1.08
N SER A 5 29.68 -3.40 0.30
CA SER A 5 29.04 -2.62 -0.75
C SER A 5 27.83 -1.85 -0.22
N SER A 6 27.87 -1.44 1.06
CA SER A 6 26.75 -0.79 1.76
C SER A 6 26.34 0.52 1.11
N LEU A 7 27.29 1.32 0.62
CA LEU A 7 27.03 2.60 -0.07
C LEU A 7 26.43 2.37 -1.47
N GLN A 8 27.01 1.46 -2.27
CA GLN A 8 26.51 1.12 -3.61
C GLN A 8 25.27 0.21 -3.62
N LYS A 9 24.79 -0.20 -2.44
CA LYS A 9 23.62 -1.09 -2.30
C LYS A 9 22.36 -0.41 -2.82
N TRP A 10 22.19 0.86 -2.51
CA TRP A 10 21.00 1.62 -2.88
C TRP A 10 20.96 1.87 -4.38
N ASP A 11 22.07 2.31 -4.97
CA ASP A 11 22.19 2.50 -6.43
C ASP A 11 21.85 1.22 -7.22
N ARG A 12 22.36 0.06 -6.77
CA ARG A 12 22.05 -1.24 -7.40
C ARG A 12 20.57 -1.64 -7.27
N LEU A 13 19.87 -1.20 -6.23
CA LEU A 13 18.43 -1.46 -6.08
C LEU A 13 17.60 -0.54 -6.97
N LYS A 14 17.98 0.74 -7.08
CA LYS A 14 17.33 1.72 -7.98
C LYS A 14 17.41 1.29 -9.46
N GLN A 15 18.51 0.66 -9.85
CA GLN A 15 18.70 0.12 -11.20
C GLN A 15 17.69 -0.98 -11.60
N LYS A 16 17.02 -1.62 -10.64
CA LYS A 16 16.05 -2.70 -10.89
C LYS A 16 14.62 -2.22 -11.11
N GLN A 17 14.39 -0.90 -11.10
CA GLN A 17 13.07 -0.31 -11.34
C GLN A 17 12.78 -0.23 -12.84
N LEU A 18 11.49 -0.31 -13.20
CA LEU A 18 11.08 -0.27 -14.61
C LEU A 18 11.30 1.08 -15.27
N ASP A 19 11.14 2.19 -14.55
CA ASP A 19 11.52 3.52 -15.04
C ASP A 19 13.00 3.57 -15.39
N THR A 20 13.86 2.98 -14.55
CA THR A 20 15.30 2.88 -14.83
C THR A 20 15.58 1.97 -16.03
N GLN A 21 14.87 0.85 -16.19
CA GLN A 21 14.99 -0.01 -17.37
C GLN A 21 14.52 0.69 -18.65
N PHE A 22 13.44 1.46 -18.59
CA PHE A 22 12.92 2.23 -19.70
C PHE A 22 13.92 3.31 -20.13
N VAL A 23 14.45 4.08 -19.17
CA VAL A 23 15.50 5.08 -19.41
C VAL A 23 16.75 4.44 -20.01
N ASN A 24 17.21 3.30 -19.47
CA ASN A 24 18.37 2.58 -20.02
C ASN A 24 18.12 2.08 -21.44
N SER A 25 16.89 1.64 -21.75
CA SER A 25 16.51 1.21 -23.10
C SER A 25 16.55 2.36 -24.09
N LEU A 26 16.17 3.58 -23.69
CA LEU A 26 16.29 4.77 -24.54
C LEU A 26 17.75 5.17 -24.77
N ILE A 27 18.58 5.14 -23.72
CA ILE A 27 20.01 5.46 -23.83
C ILE A 27 20.71 4.46 -24.76
N GLN A 28 20.47 3.16 -24.59
CA GLN A 28 21.14 2.13 -25.39
C GLN A 28 20.55 1.96 -26.79
N GLY A 29 19.23 2.04 -26.91
CA GLY A 29 18.51 1.77 -28.17
C GLY A 29 18.36 2.98 -29.08
N MET A 30 18.37 4.19 -28.53
CA MET A 30 18.17 5.44 -29.28
C MET A 30 19.31 6.44 -29.13
N ASN A 31 20.38 6.08 -28.40
CA ASN A 31 21.54 6.93 -28.13
C ASN A 31 21.16 8.27 -27.46
N CYS A 32 20.07 8.29 -26.68
CA CYS A 32 19.67 9.46 -25.92
C CYS A 32 20.65 9.73 -24.77
N SER A 33 20.85 11.00 -24.45
CA SER A 33 21.48 11.39 -23.19
C SER A 33 20.57 11.05 -22.00
N GLN A 34 21.17 10.98 -20.81
CA GLN A 34 20.45 10.74 -19.55
C GLN A 34 19.32 11.75 -19.29
N PHE A 35 19.52 13.00 -19.75
CA PHE A 35 18.52 14.07 -19.63
C PHE A 35 17.36 13.85 -20.60
N GLU A 36 17.66 13.60 -21.88
CA GLU A 36 16.63 13.34 -22.91
C GLU A 36 15.79 12.12 -22.56
N ALA A 37 16.41 11.02 -22.12
CA ALA A 37 15.68 9.81 -21.74
C ALA A 37 14.71 10.03 -20.56
N LYS A 38 15.08 10.87 -19.59
CA LYS A 38 14.18 11.25 -18.48
C LYS A 38 13.08 12.20 -18.94
N ALA A 39 13.39 13.15 -19.82
CA ALA A 39 12.39 14.04 -20.40
C ALA A 39 11.35 13.27 -21.22
N ILE A 40 11.79 12.25 -21.97
CA ILE A 40 10.90 11.33 -22.70
C ILE A 40 10.02 10.53 -21.73
N LEU A 41 10.59 9.98 -20.65
CA LEU A 41 9.79 9.28 -19.62
C LEU A 41 8.70 10.19 -19.04
N ASN A 42 9.03 11.45 -18.71
CA ASN A 42 8.05 12.42 -18.23
C ASN A 42 6.99 12.75 -19.27
N ALA A 43 7.39 12.97 -20.53
CA ALA A 43 6.46 13.23 -21.62
C ALA A 43 5.51 12.05 -21.86
N VAL A 44 5.98 10.81 -21.69
CA VAL A 44 5.12 9.61 -21.73
C VAL A 44 4.09 9.65 -20.60
N TYR A 45 4.51 9.94 -19.36
CA TYR A 45 3.58 10.06 -18.24
C TYR A 45 2.56 11.18 -18.45
N GLU A 46 2.97 12.36 -18.94
CA GLU A 46 2.08 13.49 -19.20
C GLU A 46 1.11 13.22 -20.36
N THR A 47 1.60 12.63 -21.45
CA THR A 47 0.80 12.40 -22.67
C THR A 47 -0.18 11.24 -22.49
N TYR A 48 0.26 10.17 -21.83
CA TYR A 48 -0.52 8.95 -21.68
C TYR A 48 -1.19 8.83 -20.31
N GLN A 49 -1.09 9.85 -19.44
CA GLN A 49 -1.75 9.88 -18.12
C GLN A 49 -3.20 9.38 -18.15
N PRO A 50 -4.06 9.86 -19.07
CA PRO A 50 -5.46 9.45 -19.11
C PRO A 50 -5.68 7.99 -19.54
N PHE A 51 -4.68 7.38 -20.20
CA PHE A 51 -4.72 5.99 -20.63
C PHE A 51 -4.14 5.04 -19.58
N PHE A 52 -3.23 5.51 -18.71
CA PHE A 52 -2.74 4.72 -17.57
C PHE A 52 -3.82 4.49 -16.50
N ASP A 53 -4.75 5.43 -16.35
CA ASP A 53 -5.89 5.29 -15.43
C ASP A 53 -6.96 4.32 -15.95
N ASN A 54 -6.92 3.99 -17.26
CA ASN A 54 -7.91 3.15 -17.95
C ASN A 54 -7.33 1.81 -18.47
N SER A 55 -6.01 1.62 -18.39
CA SER A 55 -5.41 0.33 -18.67
C SER A 55 -5.63 -0.57 -17.46
N GLY A 56 -6.53 -1.55 -17.56
CA GLY A 56 -6.71 -2.62 -16.57
C GLY A 56 -5.47 -3.53 -16.38
N ALA A 57 -4.29 -3.09 -16.78
CA ALA A 57 -3.02 -3.72 -16.52
C ALA A 57 -2.46 -3.18 -15.20
N MET A 58 -2.28 -4.08 -14.23
CA MET A 58 -1.64 -3.74 -12.97
C MET A 58 -0.28 -3.10 -13.20
N LYS A 59 0.00 -2.03 -12.44
CA LYS A 59 1.32 -1.38 -12.48
C LYS A 59 2.36 -2.32 -11.90
N PRO A 60 3.62 -2.20 -12.32
CA PRO A 60 4.68 -3.01 -11.74
C PRO A 60 4.82 -2.81 -10.23
N GLY A 61 5.18 -3.89 -9.52
CA GLY A 61 5.22 -3.88 -8.05
C GLY A 61 3.83 -3.99 -7.40
N GLN A 62 2.75 -3.96 -8.17
CA GLN A 62 1.42 -4.29 -7.70
C GLN A 62 1.12 -5.79 -7.84
N ILE A 63 0.21 -6.28 -7.00
CA ILE A 63 -0.33 -7.64 -7.04
C ILE A 63 -1.86 -7.61 -7.02
N LEU A 64 -2.52 -8.57 -7.68
CA LEU A 64 -3.93 -8.85 -7.45
C LEU A 64 -4.04 -9.81 -6.27
N PHE A 65 -4.85 -9.45 -5.28
CA PHE A 65 -4.93 -10.18 -4.02
C PHE A 65 -6.38 -10.36 -3.57
N GLU A 66 -6.73 -11.61 -3.22
CA GLU A 66 -8.05 -11.94 -2.69
C GLU A 66 -8.14 -11.58 -1.20
N VAL A 67 -9.08 -10.73 -0.85
CA VAL A 67 -9.34 -10.27 0.51
C VAL A 67 -10.82 -10.39 0.88
N VAL A 68 -11.11 -10.23 2.16
CA VAL A 68 -12.47 -10.33 2.67
C VAL A 68 -13.23 -9.06 2.31
N SER A 69 -14.39 -9.18 1.68
CA SER A 69 -15.23 -8.01 1.38
C SER A 69 -15.72 -7.31 2.66
N ILE A 70 -15.75 -5.98 2.66
CA ILE A 70 -16.33 -5.16 3.72
C ILE A 70 -17.83 -5.38 3.90
N GLU A 71 -18.52 -5.85 2.86
CA GLU A 71 -19.97 -6.13 2.89
C GLU A 71 -20.31 -7.34 3.78
N ASN A 72 -19.30 -8.10 4.21
CA ASN A 72 -19.52 -9.21 5.14
C ASN A 72 -19.90 -8.67 6.52
N GLY A 73 -21.11 -9.02 6.97
CA GLY A 73 -21.54 -8.74 8.35
C GLY A 73 -20.53 -9.25 9.38
N ALA A 74 -20.34 -8.49 10.47
CA ALA A 74 -19.30 -8.67 11.48
C ALA A 74 -19.24 -10.07 12.18
N GLN A 75 -20.21 -10.95 11.94
CA GLN A 75 -20.35 -12.24 12.64
C GLN A 75 -20.10 -13.48 11.75
N LYS A 76 -19.81 -13.33 10.46
CA LYS A 76 -19.58 -14.49 9.58
C LYS A 76 -18.20 -15.11 9.80
N LYS A 77 -18.14 -16.46 9.80
CA LYS A 77 -16.88 -17.22 9.73
C LYS A 77 -16.15 -16.88 8.43
N LEU A 78 -14.82 -16.91 8.44
CA LEU A 78 -14.00 -16.61 7.25
C LEU A 78 -14.38 -17.49 6.04
N SER A 79 -14.77 -18.76 6.28
CA SER A 79 -15.26 -19.69 5.25
C SER A 79 -16.51 -19.22 4.51
N ASP A 80 -17.32 -18.37 5.14
CA ASP A 80 -18.64 -17.96 4.65
C ASP A 80 -18.64 -16.48 4.19
N CYS A 81 -17.46 -15.87 4.17
CA CYS A 81 -17.28 -14.49 3.76
C CYS A 81 -17.14 -14.39 2.24
N LYS A 82 -17.86 -13.43 1.65
CA LYS A 82 -17.63 -13.01 0.27
C LYS A 82 -16.23 -12.44 0.15
N MET A 83 -15.45 -12.95 -0.79
CA MET A 83 -14.13 -12.42 -1.11
C MET A 83 -14.25 -11.36 -2.21
N VAL A 84 -13.25 -10.48 -2.31
CA VAL A 84 -13.11 -9.48 -3.37
C VAL A 84 -11.64 -9.41 -3.79
N SER A 85 -11.39 -9.34 -5.09
CA SER A 85 -10.05 -9.14 -5.63
C SER A 85 -9.70 -7.65 -5.55
N VAL A 86 -8.55 -7.32 -4.97
CA VAL A 86 -8.04 -5.95 -4.86
C VAL A 86 -6.62 -5.87 -5.41
N VAL A 87 -6.25 -4.72 -5.94
CA VAL A 87 -4.88 -4.42 -6.38
C VAL A 87 -4.11 -3.79 -5.21
N LEU A 88 -2.99 -4.39 -4.82
CA LEU A 88 -2.14 -3.90 -3.72
C LEU A 88 -0.73 -3.59 -4.22
N THR A 89 -0.16 -2.46 -3.81
CA THR A 89 1.18 -2.04 -4.19
C THR A 89 2.21 -2.51 -3.15
N LEU A 90 2.91 -3.62 -3.45
CA LEU A 90 3.95 -4.19 -2.57
C LEU A 90 5.33 -3.55 -2.76
N ASP A 91 5.59 -3.00 -3.94
CA ASP A 91 6.83 -2.29 -4.26
C ASP A 91 6.52 -1.01 -5.03
N ALA A 92 6.71 0.14 -4.40
CA ALA A 92 6.57 1.45 -5.05
C ALA A 92 7.90 1.97 -5.62
N GLY A 93 8.90 1.10 -5.80
CA GLY A 93 10.17 1.47 -6.41
C GLY A 93 10.93 2.50 -5.58
N GLU A 94 11.17 3.67 -6.16
CA GLU A 94 12.06 4.70 -5.59
C GLU A 94 11.56 5.22 -4.24
N GLU A 95 10.25 5.42 -4.10
CA GLU A 95 9.62 5.88 -2.86
C GLU A 95 9.94 4.94 -1.69
N ASP A 96 9.79 3.63 -1.92
CA ASP A 96 10.07 2.62 -0.90
C ASP A 96 11.57 2.53 -0.58
N LEU A 97 12.45 2.73 -1.57
CA LEU A 97 13.90 2.77 -1.32
C LEU A 97 14.29 3.97 -0.47
N GLN A 98 13.73 5.15 -0.73
CA GLN A 98 13.95 6.36 0.07
C GLN A 98 13.48 6.16 1.51
N VAL A 99 12.27 5.62 1.72
CA VAL A 99 11.78 5.33 3.07
C VAL A 99 12.70 4.33 3.78
N LYS A 100 13.15 3.28 3.09
CA LYS A 100 14.04 2.27 3.67
C LYS A 100 15.41 2.83 4.02
N GLU A 101 15.94 3.76 3.23
CA GLU A 101 17.20 4.44 3.48
C GLU A 101 17.13 5.29 4.75
N HIS A 102 16.07 6.09 4.91
CA HIS A 102 15.93 7.04 6.01
C HIS A 102 15.39 6.40 7.30
N GLN A 103 14.48 5.43 7.19
CA GLN A 103 13.72 4.88 8.33
C GLN A 103 13.97 3.38 8.57
N GLY A 104 14.86 2.78 7.78
CA GLY A 104 15.22 1.37 7.89
C GLY A 104 14.08 0.41 7.55
N VAL A 105 14.29 -0.86 7.91
CA VAL A 105 13.37 -1.95 7.58
C VAL A 105 12.02 -1.80 8.28
N GLN A 106 12.00 -1.29 9.52
CA GLN A 106 10.76 -1.07 10.26
C GLN A 106 9.94 0.07 9.65
N GLY A 107 10.58 1.19 9.29
CA GLY A 107 9.89 2.30 8.63
C GLY A 107 9.28 1.88 7.31
N LEU A 108 10.05 1.21 6.44
CA LEU A 108 9.51 0.68 5.18
C LEU A 108 8.33 -0.27 5.40
N ARG A 109 8.42 -1.18 6.39
CA ARG A 109 7.34 -2.12 6.67
C ARG A 109 6.06 -1.42 7.11
N ARG A 110 6.17 -0.41 7.98
CA ARG A 110 5.03 0.41 8.43
C ARG A 110 4.44 1.20 7.27
N HIS A 111 5.28 1.79 6.44
CA HIS A 111 4.88 2.52 5.24
C HIS A 111 4.07 1.65 4.29
N ARG A 112 4.58 0.45 3.95
CA ARG A 112 3.86 -0.53 3.12
C ARG A 112 2.58 -1.02 3.78
N LEU A 113 2.62 -1.29 5.09
CA LEU A 113 1.44 -1.72 5.87
C LEU A 113 0.29 -0.71 5.75
N GLN A 114 0.57 0.57 5.96
CA GLN A 114 -0.44 1.62 5.85
C GLN A 114 -0.99 1.70 4.43
N ARG A 115 -0.11 1.67 3.41
CA ARG A 115 -0.49 1.71 2.00
C ARG A 115 -1.45 0.58 1.63
N ILE A 116 -1.04 -0.68 1.81
CA ILE A 116 -1.81 -1.85 1.34
C ILE A 116 -3.15 -2.00 2.06
N VAL A 117 -3.23 -1.61 3.34
CA VAL A 117 -4.49 -1.68 4.09
C VAL A 117 -5.48 -0.62 3.60
N ASN A 118 -5.01 0.58 3.26
CA ASN A 118 -5.86 1.62 2.68
C ASN A 118 -6.29 1.28 1.25
N GLU A 119 -5.38 0.77 0.41
CA GLU A 119 -5.70 0.31 -0.95
C GLU A 119 -6.78 -0.78 -0.94
N ALA A 120 -6.65 -1.79 -0.05
CA ALA A 120 -7.65 -2.83 0.11
C ALA A 120 -9.01 -2.22 0.49
N PHE A 121 -9.02 -1.31 1.47
CA PHE A 121 -10.25 -0.70 1.96
C PHE A 121 -10.97 0.13 0.90
N GLN A 122 -10.23 0.95 0.14
CA GLN A 122 -10.77 1.77 -0.94
C GLN A 122 -11.44 0.93 -2.04
N GLN A 123 -10.99 -0.33 -2.21
CA GLN A 123 -11.55 -1.30 -3.15
C GLN A 123 -12.61 -2.22 -2.51
N GLY A 124 -13.08 -1.91 -1.30
CA GLY A 124 -14.13 -2.66 -0.62
C GLY A 124 -13.66 -3.96 0.06
N GLY A 125 -12.35 -4.09 0.26
CA GLY A 125 -11.70 -5.24 0.88
C GLY A 125 -11.09 -4.95 2.25
N LEU A 126 -10.94 -5.98 3.08
CA LEU A 126 -10.33 -5.88 4.40
C LEU A 126 -9.26 -6.95 4.57
N LEU A 127 -8.06 -6.51 4.92
CA LEU A 127 -6.93 -7.39 5.24
C LEU A 127 -6.99 -7.88 6.68
N THR A 128 -6.53 -9.11 6.89
CA THR A 128 -6.26 -9.67 8.23
C THR A 128 -4.80 -9.50 8.61
N VAL A 129 -4.47 -9.67 9.90
CA VAL A 129 -3.08 -9.61 10.38
C VAL A 129 -2.27 -10.75 9.76
N GLU A 130 -2.90 -11.90 9.58
CA GLU A 130 -2.34 -13.10 9.00
C GLU A 130 -2.00 -12.91 7.51
N ASP A 131 -2.87 -12.25 6.74
CA ASP A 131 -2.59 -11.89 5.35
C ASP A 131 -1.36 -10.99 5.26
N ILE A 132 -1.34 -9.93 6.06
CA ILE A 132 -0.26 -8.94 6.08
C ILE A 132 1.06 -9.60 6.48
N ALA A 133 1.05 -10.37 7.56
CA ALA A 133 2.24 -11.00 8.12
C ALA A 133 2.82 -12.05 7.17
N ASN A 134 1.98 -13.03 6.79
CA ASN A 134 2.46 -14.27 6.18
C ASN A 134 2.45 -14.23 4.66
N ARG A 135 1.57 -13.44 4.03
CA ARG A 135 1.39 -13.44 2.57
C ARG A 135 1.95 -12.18 1.89
N LEU A 136 1.96 -11.04 2.57
CA LEU A 136 2.33 -9.75 1.97
C LEU A 136 3.71 -9.25 2.40
N LEU A 137 3.98 -9.19 3.71
CA LEU A 137 5.18 -8.57 4.26
C LEU A 137 6.22 -9.56 4.79
N ASN A 138 5.92 -10.86 4.77
CA ASN A 138 6.82 -11.96 5.18
C ASN A 138 7.48 -11.71 6.55
N CYS A 139 6.68 -11.34 7.53
CA CYS A 139 7.14 -11.13 8.90
C CYS A 139 6.17 -11.79 9.91
N GLY A 140 6.59 -11.93 11.17
CA GLY A 140 5.73 -12.54 12.18
C GLY A 140 4.53 -11.66 12.54
N GLU A 141 3.38 -12.27 12.85
CA GLU A 141 2.15 -11.56 13.26
C GLU A 141 2.38 -10.63 14.46
N ARG A 142 3.21 -11.04 15.44
CA ARG A 142 3.62 -10.17 16.56
C ARG A 142 4.30 -8.89 16.11
N THR A 143 5.05 -8.93 15.00
CA THR A 143 5.68 -7.74 14.42
C THR A 143 4.64 -6.81 13.81
N VAL A 144 3.68 -7.37 13.05
CA VAL A 144 2.56 -6.60 12.48
C VAL A 144 1.72 -5.97 13.59
N CYS A 145 1.36 -6.71 14.64
CA CYS A 145 0.61 -6.17 15.79
C CYS A 145 1.36 -5.02 16.48
N ARG A 146 2.69 -5.09 16.59
CA ARG A 146 3.50 -4.00 17.14
C ARG A 146 3.47 -2.75 16.25
N ASP A 147 3.47 -2.94 14.93
CA ASP A 147 3.39 -1.82 13.99
C ASP A 147 1.98 -1.20 13.98
N ILE A 148 0.92 -2.01 14.02
CA ILE A 148 -0.47 -1.53 14.18
C ILE A 148 -0.60 -0.74 15.48
N LYS A 149 -0.02 -1.23 16.59
CA LYS A 149 0.01 -0.49 17.85
C LYS A 149 0.73 0.85 17.72
N ALA A 150 1.87 0.89 17.03
CA ALA A 150 2.59 2.14 16.81
C ALA A 150 1.78 3.18 16.02
N PHE A 151 0.97 2.74 15.05
CA PHE A 151 0.01 3.64 14.38
C PHE A 151 -1.08 4.12 15.33
N LYS A 152 -1.65 3.22 16.14
CA LYS A 152 -2.66 3.57 17.14
C LYS A 152 -2.14 4.56 18.18
N ASP A 153 -0.89 4.41 18.62
CA ASP A 153 -0.23 5.33 19.55
C ASP A 153 0.02 6.72 18.93
N GLN A 154 -0.10 6.84 17.60
CA GLN A 154 -0.08 8.09 16.82
C GLN A 154 -1.49 8.55 16.40
N ASP A 155 -2.54 7.98 17.03
CA ASP A 155 -3.96 8.20 16.70
C ASP A 155 -4.37 7.80 15.27
N ILE A 156 -3.53 7.06 14.55
CA ILE A 156 -3.83 6.54 13.21
C ILE A 156 -4.51 5.17 13.33
N VAL A 157 -5.75 5.07 12.85
CA VAL A 157 -6.52 3.83 12.82
C VAL A 157 -6.46 3.19 11.43
N LEU A 158 -5.85 2.00 11.34
CA LEU A 158 -5.79 1.24 10.09
C LEU A 158 -7.08 0.44 9.86
N PRO A 159 -7.70 0.48 8.66
CA PRO A 159 -8.95 -0.21 8.36
C PRO A 159 -8.75 -1.73 8.12
N LEU A 160 -8.42 -2.45 9.19
CA LEU A 160 -8.25 -3.91 9.20
C LEU A 160 -9.57 -4.63 9.45
N ARG A 161 -9.65 -5.91 9.04
CA ARG A 161 -10.84 -6.74 9.32
C ARG A 161 -11.18 -6.80 10.80
N SER A 162 -10.18 -6.96 11.67
CA SER A 162 -10.39 -7.01 13.13
C SER A 162 -10.98 -5.70 13.65
N VAL A 163 -10.47 -4.56 13.20
CA VAL A 163 -10.95 -3.23 13.58
C VAL A 163 -12.40 -3.03 13.16
N ILE A 164 -12.74 -3.32 11.90
CA ILE A 164 -14.12 -3.19 11.41
C ILE A 164 -15.07 -4.18 12.11
N ARG A 165 -14.61 -5.40 12.40
CA ARG A 165 -15.39 -6.40 13.13
C ARG A 165 -15.67 -5.97 14.57
N ASP A 166 -14.67 -5.46 15.27
CA ASP A 166 -14.79 -5.04 16.66
C ASP A 166 -15.62 -3.75 16.77
N MET A 167 -15.56 -2.86 15.77
CA MET A 167 -16.52 -1.75 15.63
C MET A 167 -17.98 -2.22 15.50
N GLY A 168 -18.21 -3.42 14.95
CA GLY A 168 -19.55 -4.02 14.83
C GLY A 168 -20.23 -4.40 16.15
N LYS A 169 -19.51 -4.40 17.28
CA LYS A 169 -20.07 -4.65 18.63
C LYS A 169 -20.55 -3.36 19.33
N SER A 170 -20.21 -2.20 18.79
CA SER A 170 -20.61 -0.88 19.28
C SER A 170 -21.68 -0.27 18.36
N VAL A 171 -22.61 0.50 18.92
CA VAL A 171 -24.00 0.63 18.44
C VAL A 171 -24.20 1.77 17.40
N THR A 172 -25.08 1.54 16.42
CA THR A 172 -25.96 2.47 15.62
C THR A 172 -25.49 3.64 14.74
N HIS A 173 -24.21 3.96 14.52
CA HIS A 173 -23.84 5.09 13.60
C HIS A 173 -23.14 4.71 12.28
N ARG A 174 -23.28 3.44 11.89
CA ARG A 174 -22.41 2.70 10.95
C ARG A 174 -22.22 3.30 9.55
N SER A 175 -23.27 3.84 8.94
CA SER A 175 -23.18 4.36 7.57
C SER A 175 -22.73 5.83 7.51
N LYS A 176 -22.92 6.60 8.58
CA LYS A 176 -22.42 7.98 8.67
C LYS A 176 -20.91 8.02 8.94
N ILE A 177 -20.41 7.19 9.85
CA ILE A 177 -18.98 7.18 10.21
C ILE A 177 -18.11 6.75 9.03
N VAL A 178 -18.49 5.68 8.33
CA VAL A 178 -17.75 5.21 7.14
C VAL A 178 -17.81 6.24 6.02
N LYS A 179 -18.95 6.92 5.84
CA LYS A 179 -19.13 7.95 4.81
C LYS A 179 -18.34 9.23 5.14
N GLU A 180 -18.29 9.66 6.40
CA GLU A 180 -17.49 10.80 6.85
C GLU A 180 -15.97 10.49 6.86
N TRP A 181 -15.58 9.24 7.15
CA TRP A 181 -14.18 8.78 7.05
C TRP A 181 -13.70 8.72 5.59
N LEU A 182 -14.55 8.23 4.67
CA LEU A 182 -14.32 8.32 3.22
C LEU A 182 -14.29 9.76 2.69
N SER A 183 -14.76 10.73 3.48
CA SER A 183 -14.73 12.17 3.15
C SER A 183 -13.47 12.88 3.67
N GLY A 184 -12.50 12.14 4.22
CA GLY A 184 -11.21 12.68 4.66
C GLY A 184 -11.21 13.31 6.06
N LYS A 185 -12.22 13.04 6.90
CA LYS A 185 -12.25 13.52 8.29
C LYS A 185 -11.57 12.54 9.25
N GLU A 186 -10.83 13.11 10.20
CA GLU A 186 -10.16 12.37 11.26
C GLU A 186 -11.18 11.76 12.25
N TYR A 187 -10.90 10.56 12.78
CA TYR A 187 -11.85 9.80 13.62
C TYR A 187 -12.27 10.58 14.88
N THR A 188 -11.37 11.42 15.42
CA THR A 188 -11.61 12.30 16.57
C THR A 188 -12.70 13.35 16.30
N GLU A 189 -12.82 13.81 15.05
CA GLU A 189 -13.83 14.78 14.62
C GLU A 189 -15.20 14.10 14.45
N ILE A 190 -15.20 12.87 13.95
CA ILE A 190 -16.41 12.07 13.75
C ILE A 190 -17.03 11.66 15.10
N ALA A 191 -16.21 11.33 16.10
CA ALA A 191 -16.68 10.99 17.43
C ALA A 191 -17.35 12.16 18.18
N ARG A 192 -16.85 13.40 17.97
CA ARG A 192 -17.43 14.63 18.55
C ARG A 192 -18.72 15.10 17.87
N ALA A 193 -18.92 14.75 16.60
CA ALA A 193 -20.12 15.11 15.85
C ALA A 193 -21.32 14.18 16.12
N ILE A 194 -21.08 13.06 16.81
CA ILE A 194 -22.06 11.99 17.03
C ILE A 194 -22.47 11.88 18.51
N SER A 195 -21.81 12.61 19.41
CA SER A 195 -22.24 12.87 20.80
C SER A 195 -23.26 14.00 20.86
#